data_AF-A0A948CRC0-F1
#
_entry.id   AF-A0A948CRC0-F1
#
_cell.length_a   1.000
_cell.length_b   1.000
_cell.length_c   1.000
_cell.angle_alpha   90.00
_cell.angle_beta   90.00
_cell.angle_gamma   90.00
#
_symmetry.space_group_name_H-M   'P 1'
#
loop_
_entity.id
_entity.type
_entity.pdbx_description
1 polymer ?
#
loop_
_entity_poly.entity_id
_entity_poly.type
_entity_poly.pdbx_seq_one_letter_code
_entity_poly.pdbx_strand_id
1 'polypeptide(L)'
;MRADQLAKLQFLEEKLVDVVLKEADPDLWTGATTELKDLTKDERGDRYWCKKNAAATLSVLTKTMSVHGMVTRKLSEIGAGRPDDTDDDSDLD
;
A
#
# COMPACT_ATOMS: atom_id res chain seq x y z
N MET A 1 -14.06 -9.49 -4.56
CA MET A 1 -14.25 -8.20 -3.86
C MET A 1 -15.21 -7.37 -4.71
N ARG A 2 -16.11 -6.57 -4.11
CA ARG A 2 -17.02 -5.71 -4.89
C ARG A 2 -16.26 -4.55 -5.55
N ALA A 3 -16.76 -4.03 -6.66
CA ALA A 3 -16.11 -2.93 -7.38
C ALA A 3 -15.93 -1.67 -6.51
N ASP A 4 -16.93 -1.33 -5.68
CA ASP A 4 -16.84 -0.18 -4.76
C ASP A 4 -15.77 -0.37 -3.68
N GLN A 5 -15.52 -1.62 -3.26
CA GLN A 5 -14.51 -1.97 -2.27
C GLN A 5 -13.09 -1.85 -2.86
N LEU A 6 -12.92 -2.19 -4.14
CA LEU A 6 -11.66 -2.02 -4.86
C LEU A 6 -11.28 -0.54 -5.00
N ALA A 7 -12.23 0.31 -5.42
CA ALA A 7 -12.02 1.75 -5.50
C ALA A 7 -11.64 2.36 -4.13
N LYS A 8 -12.31 1.91 -3.05
CA LYS A 8 -11.96 2.31 -1.68
C LYS A 8 -10.56 1.85 -1.26
N LEU A 9 -10.12 0.68 -1.73
CA LEU A 9 -8.80 0.15 -1.42
C LEU A 9 -7.71 0.98 -2.08
N GLN A 10 -7.88 1.34 -3.35
CA GLN A 10 -6.97 2.23 -4.07
C GLN A 10 -6.88 3.62 -3.40
N PHE A 11 -8.02 4.20 -3.03
CA PHE A 11 -8.01 5.48 -2.30
C PHE A 11 -7.34 5.37 -0.92
N LEU A 12 -7.49 4.23 -0.24
CA LEU A 12 -6.79 3.98 1.02
C LEU A 12 -5.28 3.87 0.83
N GLU A 13 -4.80 3.27 -0.27
CA GLU A 13 -3.37 3.21 -0.60
C GLU A 13 -2.78 4.60 -0.75
N GLU A 14 -3.42 5.48 -1.54
CA GLU A 14 -2.97 6.86 -1.73
C GLU A 14 -2.88 7.62 -0.40
N LYS A 15 -3.92 7.50 0.43
CA LYS A 15 -3.92 8.12 1.77
C LYS A 15 -2.83 7.57 2.68
N LEU A 16 -2.60 6.25 2.66
CA LEU A 16 -1.56 5.63 3.48
C LEU A 16 -0.17 6.03 3.00
N VAL A 17 0.05 6.20 1.69
CA VAL A 17 1.30 6.75 1.15
C VAL A 17 1.56 8.14 1.71
N ASP A 18 0.58 9.04 1.67
CA ASP A 18 0.73 10.40 2.22
C ASP A 18 1.09 10.40 3.71
N VAL A 19 0.47 9.51 4.50
CA VAL A 19 0.74 9.39 5.93
C VAL A 19 2.14 8.81 6.17
N VAL A 20 2.53 7.76 5.45
CA VAL A 20 3.87 7.16 5.57
C VAL A 20 4.94 8.19 5.25
N LEU A 21 4.77 8.99 4.19
CA LEU A 21 5.74 10.02 3.83
C LEU A 21 5.92 11.06 4.95
N LYS A 22 4.81 11.51 5.56
CA LYS A 22 4.86 12.45 6.68
C LYS A 22 5.48 11.84 7.94
N GLU A 23 5.11 10.62 8.29
CA GLU A 23 5.61 9.98 9.50
C GLU A 23 7.08 9.56 9.38
N ALA A 24 7.52 9.20 8.17
CA ALA A 24 8.90 8.81 7.89
C ALA A 24 9.84 10.01 7.73
N ASP A 25 9.32 11.23 7.58
CA ASP A 25 10.09 12.45 7.38
C ASP A 25 10.87 12.84 8.66
N PRO A 26 12.21 12.78 8.65
CA PRO A 26 13.02 13.18 9.79
C PRO A 26 12.85 14.63 10.20
N ASP A 27 12.43 15.51 9.29
CA ASP A 27 12.18 16.94 9.55
C ASP A 27 10.90 17.14 10.38
N LEU A 28 10.01 16.15 10.40
CA LEU A 28 8.78 16.15 11.20
C LEU A 28 8.89 15.36 12.51
N TRP A 29 10.06 14.77 12.80
CA TRP A 29 10.26 14.03 14.03
C TRP A 29 10.51 14.94 15.24
N THR A 30 10.19 14.46 16.44
CA THR A 30 10.50 15.17 17.67
C THR A 30 11.98 15.56 17.74
N GLY A 31 12.23 16.85 17.97
CA GLY A 31 13.58 17.41 18.05
C GLY A 31 14.31 17.47 16.70
N ALA A 32 13.61 17.61 15.57
CA ALA A 32 14.21 17.71 14.24
C ALA A 32 15.25 18.84 14.12
N THR A 33 15.02 19.98 14.78
CA THR A 33 15.92 21.15 14.76
C THR A 33 16.95 21.16 15.89
N THR A 34 16.97 20.13 16.73
CA THR A 34 17.85 20.04 17.91
C THR A 34 18.96 19.02 17.67
N GLU A 35 20.19 19.38 18.01
CA GLU A 35 21.33 18.47 17.99
C GLU A 35 21.06 17.21 18.83
N LEU A 36 21.43 16.04 18.32
CA LEU A 36 21.04 14.75 18.93
C LEU A 36 21.52 14.57 20.38
N LYS A 37 22.68 15.14 20.70
CA LYS A 37 23.27 15.10 22.05
C LYS A 37 22.51 15.97 23.06
N ASP A 38 21.78 16.97 22.56
CA ASP A 38 21.09 17.98 23.36
C ASP A 38 19.61 17.62 23.58
N LEU A 39 19.13 16.55 22.94
CA LEU A 39 17.81 15.99 23.20
C LEU A 39 17.70 15.42 24.61
N THR A 40 16.62 15.78 25.29
CA THR A 40 16.22 15.17 26.55
C THR A 40 15.95 13.67 26.38
N LYS A 41 15.85 12.95 27.49
CA LYS A 41 15.48 11.53 27.45
C LYS A 41 14.09 11.32 26.83
N ASP A 42 13.14 12.18 27.18
CA ASP A 42 11.76 12.06 26.72
C ASP A 42 11.66 12.37 25.23
N GLU A 43 12.30 13.43 24.74
CA GLU A 43 12.34 13.75 23.30
C GLU A 43 12.99 12.63 22.46
N ARG A 44 14.03 11.98 22.97
CA ARG A 44 14.62 10.80 22.31
C ARG A 44 13.64 9.63 22.27
N GLY A 45 12.87 9.44 23.34
CA GLY A 45 11.79 8.46 23.41
C GLY A 45 10.69 8.73 22.39
N ASP A 46 10.22 9.97 22.32
CA ASP A 46 9.20 10.41 21.37
C ASP A 46 9.70 10.30 19.93
N ARG A 47 10.95 10.72 19.67
CA ARG A 47 11.59 10.56 18.35
C ARG A 47 11.71 9.08 17.95
N TYR A 48 11.93 8.18 18.90
CA TYR A 48 11.89 6.73 18.64
C TYR A 48 10.48 6.28 18.26
N TRP A 49 9.46 6.80 18.93
CA TRP A 49 8.06 6.53 18.59
C TRP A 49 7.64 7.05 17.22
N CYS A 50 8.12 8.22 16.76
CA CYS A 50 7.88 8.68 15.38
C CYS A 50 8.29 7.61 14.35
N LYS A 51 9.48 7.02 14.52
CA LYS A 51 9.98 5.94 13.66
C LYS A 51 9.14 4.65 13.75
N LYS A 52 8.74 4.27 14.96
CA LYS A 52 7.89 3.10 15.17
C LYS A 52 6.52 3.27 14.52
N ASN A 53 5.95 4.46 14.60
CA ASN A 53 4.68 4.81 13.99
C ASN A 53 4.78 4.73 12.46
N ALA A 54 5.80 5.36 11.86
CA ALA A 54 6.06 5.27 10.42
C ALA A 54 6.17 3.82 9.92
N ALA A 55 6.91 2.97 10.64
CA ALA A 55 7.04 1.55 10.31
C ALA A 55 5.71 0.78 10.42
N ALA A 56 4.88 1.11 11.42
CA ALA A 56 3.56 0.52 11.58
C ALA A 56 2.64 0.92 10.41
N THR A 57 2.59 2.21 10.03
CA THR A 57 1.79 2.68 8.90
C THR A 57 2.26 2.09 7.58
N LEU A 58 3.58 1.98 7.35
CA LEU A 58 4.13 1.31 6.18
C LEU A 58 3.72 -0.17 6.12
N SER A 59 3.66 -0.84 7.28
CA SER A 59 3.19 -2.22 7.35
C SER A 59 1.70 -2.34 6.97
N VAL A 60 0.87 -1.37 7.33
CA VAL A 60 -0.53 -1.30 6.88
C VAL A 60 -0.57 -1.11 5.37
N LEU A 61 0.15 -0.12 4.82
CA LEU A 61 0.22 0.14 3.38
C LEU A 61 0.64 -1.10 2.59
N THR A 62 1.69 -1.78 3.03
CA THR A 62 2.22 -2.99 2.36
C THR A 62 1.17 -4.10 2.30
N LYS A 63 0.44 -4.31 3.40
CA LYS A 63 -0.66 -5.28 3.44
C LYS A 63 -1.82 -4.88 2.54
N THR A 64 -2.17 -3.59 2.50
CA THR A 64 -3.21 -3.05 1.63
C THR A 64 -2.85 -3.30 0.15
N MET A 65 -1.64 -2.93 -0.28
CA MET A 65 -1.14 -3.17 -1.65
C MET A 65 -1.10 -4.67 -2.00
N SER A 66 -0.73 -5.53 -1.05
CA SER A 66 -0.74 -6.98 -1.24
C SER A 66 -2.15 -7.50 -1.51
N VAL A 67 -3.14 -7.08 -0.70
CA VAL A 67 -4.56 -7.45 -0.89
C VAL A 67 -5.07 -6.93 -2.22
N HIS A 68 -4.79 -5.68 -2.58
CA HIS A 68 -5.20 -5.10 -3.85
C HIS A 68 -4.63 -5.89 -5.03
N GLY A 69 -3.32 -6.15 -5.03
CA GLY A 69 -2.66 -6.91 -6.08
C GLY A 69 -3.18 -8.34 -6.22
N MET A 70 -3.48 -9.03 -5.11
CA MET A 70 -4.09 -10.37 -5.14
C MET A 70 -5.47 -10.36 -5.81
N VAL A 71 -6.31 -9.36 -5.49
CA VAL A 71 -7.65 -9.26 -6.07
C VAL A 71 -7.60 -8.91 -7.56
N THR A 72 -6.74 -7.97 -7.95
CA THR A 72 -6.60 -7.55 -9.35
C THR A 72 -6.09 -8.69 -10.23
N ARG A 73 -5.12 -9.48 -9.76
CA ARG A 73 -4.67 -10.69 -10.47
C ARG A 73 -5.79 -11.71 -10.65
N LYS A 74 -6.51 -12.03 -9.57
CA LYS A 74 -7.64 -12.97 -9.63
C LYS A 74 -8.73 -12.52 -10.61
N LEU A 75 -9.01 -11.23 -10.70
CA LEU A 75 -9.97 -10.69 -11.68
C LEU A 75 -9.46 -10.83 -13.12
N SER A 76 -8.16 -10.61 -13.34
CA SER A 76 -7.54 -10.81 -14.66
C SER A 76 -7.59 -12.28 -15.10
N GLU A 77 -7.37 -13.22 -14.19
CA GLU A 77 -7.45 -14.66 -14.47
C GLU A 77 -8.86 -15.10 -14.86
N ILE A 78 -9.89 -14.55 -14.20
CA ILE A 78 -11.30 -14.81 -14.56
C ILE A 78 -11.64 -14.20 -15.93
N GLY A 79 -11.10 -13.02 -16.25
CA GLY A 79 -11.33 -12.35 -17.53
C GLY A 79 -10.60 -12.99 -18.73
N ALA A 80 -9.48 -13.66 -18.50
CA ALA A 80 -8.69 -14.34 -19.54
C ALA A 80 -9.16 -15.77 -19.88
N GLY A 81 -10.16 -16.29 -19.16
CA GLY A 81 -10.60 -17.70 -19.24
C GLY A 81 -11.62 -18.06 -20.32
N ARG A 82 -11.72 -17.31 -21.43
CA ARG A 82 -12.57 -17.71 -22.57
C ARG A 82 -11.77 -17.73 -23.88
N PRO A 83 -11.19 -18.87 -24.28
CA PRO A 83 -10.96 -19.11 -25.69
C PRO A 83 -12.33 -19.23 -26.36
N ASP A 84 -12.53 -18.41 -27.38
CA ASP A 84 -13.62 -18.54 -28.33
C ASP A 84 -13.27 -19.70 -29.27
N ASP A 85 -13.42 -20.94 -28.78
CA ASP A 85 -13.43 -22.12 -29.65
C ASP A 85 -14.84 -22.24 -30.24
N THR A 86 -15.18 -21.34 -31.15
CA THR A 86 -16.23 -21.61 -32.13
C THR A 86 -15.62 -22.45 -33.24
N ASP A 87 -16.12 -23.67 -33.36
CA ASP A 87 -15.90 -24.65 -34.41
C ASP A 87 -15.84 -23.98 -35.81
N ASP A 88 -14.68 -24.04 -36.46
CA ASP A 88 -14.57 -23.86 -37.92
C ASP A 88 -14.45 -25.24 -38.58
N ASP A 89 -15.55 -25.99 -38.52
CA ASP A 89 -15.76 -27.25 -39.25
C ASP A 89 -16.26 -26.90 -40.66
N SER A 90 -15.44 -26.21 -41.46
CA SER A 90 -15.80 -25.78 -42.82
C SER A 90 -14.70 -25.92 -43.88
N ASP A 91 -14.10 -27.11 -44.00
CA ASP A 91 -13.47 -27.59 -45.25
C ASP A 91 -13.89 -29.07 -45.40
N LEU A 92 -15.05 -29.43 -45.98
CA LEU A 92 -15.36 -29.48 -47.41
C LEU A 92 -14.17 -29.87 -48.31
N ASP A 93 -13.93 -31.19 -48.43
CA ASP A 93 -13.63 -31.86 -49.70
C ASP A 93 -14.08 -33.34 -49.67
#